data_AF-A0A1C3N9C5-F1
#
_entry.id   AF-A0A1C3N9C5-F1
#
_cell.length_a   1.000
_cell.length_b   1.000
_cell.length_c   1.000
_cell.angle_alpha   90.00
_cell.angle_beta   90.00
_cell.angle_gamma   90.00
#
_symmetry.space_group_name_H-M   'P 1'
#
loop_
_entity.id
_entity.type
_entity.pdbx_description
1 polymer ?
#
loop_
_entity_poly.entity_id
_entity_poly.type
_entity_poly.pdbx_seq_one_letter_code
_entity_poly.pdbx_strand_id
1 'polypeptide(L)'
;MTEARHSCPTATRRIAGRALLGVAATVVTLAGPAVPAVAAPTPLDEVVGTPVAFAPTDPQGRPDQIRDEQWQLDELDARTAWRSSTGRGVTVAVVDSGVDGSHPDLAGQVLPGIDLVSPNGGGKPDPVGHGTTVAGLIAGRADDNQGVVGLAPNARILPVRVLDEENRYDDAMIVAKGVRWAVDHGARVINLSLGGSGDSPALAAALDYAFARDVVVVACTGNLATSTSTRVWYPAREPGVIAVAGLERSSDNLWSGSITGRATVLTAPATGLVGARPDGYWRVQGTSFAAPLVAATAALVRSRYPRMSAGEVVNRLLSTARDIGPTGRDDRFGYGLVDPVAALTADVPPVTGNPLDDNASPGIVGFGSAPGLDQGDPAAGAGGDPLGLSAPRQHSPWTARPAGAQEESAPEQLWTGAAIFVALLTGAALMVRRLRQRGH
;
A
#
# COMPACT_ATOMS: atom_id res chain seq x y z
N MET A 1 22.91 -59.17 -73.73
CA MET A 1 23.01 -57.91 -72.97
C MET A 1 22.85 -58.26 -71.47
N THR A 2 23.51 -59.30 -70.96
CA THR A 2 24.89 -59.46 -70.39
C THR A 2 25.05 -58.74 -69.02
N GLU A 3 24.87 -59.46 -67.91
CA GLU A 3 25.91 -60.02 -66.97
C GLU A 3 26.35 -58.99 -65.90
N ALA A 4 26.28 -59.23 -64.59
CA ALA A 4 26.87 -60.26 -63.71
C ALA A 4 28.42 -60.22 -63.60
N ARG A 5 28.90 -60.28 -62.33
CA ARG A 5 30.26 -60.66 -61.83
C ARG A 5 31.32 -59.53 -61.79
N HIS A 6 31.77 -59.11 -60.60
CA HIS A 6 32.84 -59.70 -59.73
C HIS A 6 34.26 -59.61 -60.32
N SER A 7 35.14 -58.83 -59.68
CA SER A 7 36.54 -59.17 -59.39
C SER A 7 37.15 -58.25 -58.31
N CYS A 8 37.78 -58.89 -57.32
CA CYS A 8 38.63 -58.38 -56.21
C CYS A 8 40.09 -58.21 -56.70
N PRO A 9 41.15 -58.04 -55.85
CA PRO A 9 41.33 -57.36 -54.55
C PRO A 9 42.60 -56.46 -54.52
N THR A 10 42.76 -55.61 -53.48
CA THR A 10 44.03 -55.37 -52.74
C THR A 10 43.73 -54.41 -51.58
N ALA A 11 43.75 -54.88 -50.33
CA ALA A 11 44.83 -54.66 -49.32
C ALA A 11 44.90 -53.17 -48.89
N THR A 12 44.78 -52.72 -47.63
CA THR A 12 45.21 -53.24 -46.33
C THR A 12 44.73 -52.27 -45.21
N ARG A 13 44.34 -52.79 -44.03
CA ARG A 13 44.35 -52.18 -42.65
C ARG A 13 43.60 -50.84 -42.38
N ARG A 14 42.55 -50.76 -41.53
CA ARG A 14 42.54 -50.73 -40.03
C ARG A 14 43.68 -49.85 -39.48
N ILE A 15 43.53 -48.78 -38.66
CA ILE A 15 42.84 -48.62 -37.37
C ILE A 15 42.76 -47.11 -37.04
N ALA A 16 41.68 -46.77 -36.35
CA ALA A 16 41.42 -45.64 -35.44
C ALA A 16 42.62 -44.93 -34.78
N GLY A 17 42.44 -43.65 -34.47
CA GLY A 17 43.28 -42.95 -33.49
C GLY A 17 42.90 -41.49 -33.33
N ARG A 18 42.19 -41.17 -32.24
CA ARG A 18 41.92 -39.82 -31.73
C ARG A 18 43.22 -39.02 -31.57
N ALA A 19 43.23 -37.76 -32.01
CA ALA A 19 44.30 -36.82 -31.70
C ALA A 19 43.73 -35.61 -30.93
N LEU A 20 44.23 -35.47 -29.70
CA LEU A 20 44.21 -34.30 -28.84
C LEU A 20 45.67 -33.80 -28.74
N LEU A 21 45.85 -32.56 -28.26
CA LEU A 21 47.07 -31.73 -28.24
C LEU A 21 47.36 -31.05 -29.59
N GLY A 22 47.59 -29.74 -29.68
CA GLY A 22 47.94 -28.72 -28.69
C GLY A 22 48.92 -27.79 -29.42
N VAL A 23 48.60 -26.50 -29.55
CA VAL A 23 49.52 -25.54 -30.20
C VAL A 23 49.66 -24.31 -29.32
N ALA A 24 50.91 -24.11 -28.89
CA ALA A 24 51.40 -22.95 -28.18
C ALA A 24 51.57 -21.74 -29.11
N ALA A 25 51.56 -20.56 -28.49
CA ALA A 25 51.52 -19.24 -29.10
C ALA A 25 52.78 -18.83 -29.87
N THR A 26 52.59 -17.98 -30.88
CA THR A 26 53.57 -16.95 -31.28
C THR A 26 52.82 -15.68 -31.67
N VAL A 27 53.06 -14.59 -30.94
CA VAL A 27 52.47 -13.25 -31.14
C VAL A 27 53.35 -12.47 -32.11
N VAL A 28 52.76 -11.89 -33.16
CA VAL A 28 53.34 -10.83 -33.98
C VAL A 28 52.49 -9.59 -33.81
N THR A 29 53.06 -8.54 -33.21
CA THR A 29 52.44 -7.23 -33.00
C THR A 29 52.60 -6.35 -34.25
N LEU A 30 51.48 -5.88 -34.81
CA LEU A 30 51.44 -4.71 -35.68
C LEU A 30 50.61 -3.62 -35.01
N ALA A 31 51.28 -2.50 -34.72
CA ALA A 31 50.70 -1.32 -34.08
C ALA A 31 49.87 -0.49 -35.08
N GLY A 32 48.62 -0.22 -34.74
CA GLY A 32 47.73 0.75 -35.37
C GLY A 32 47.18 1.73 -34.32
N PRO A 33 46.72 2.94 -34.73
CA PRO A 33 46.52 4.06 -33.83
C PRO A 33 45.35 3.84 -32.86
N ALA A 34 45.53 4.32 -31.63
CA ALA A 34 44.59 4.19 -30.52
C ALA A 34 43.25 4.88 -30.82
N VAL A 35 42.22 4.07 -31.02
CA VAL A 35 40.82 4.47 -30.86
C VAL A 35 40.52 4.40 -29.36
N PRO A 36 39.99 5.45 -28.71
CA PRO A 36 39.62 5.35 -27.30
C PRO A 36 38.57 4.26 -27.16
N ALA A 37 38.84 3.28 -26.30
CA ALA A 37 37.90 2.23 -25.98
C ALA A 37 36.63 2.87 -25.41
N VAL A 38 35.51 2.72 -26.13
CA VAL A 38 34.19 2.87 -25.55
C VAL A 38 34.09 1.78 -24.49
N ALA A 39 34.09 2.20 -23.23
CA ALA A 39 33.89 1.32 -22.09
C ALA A 39 32.59 0.53 -22.31
N ALA A 40 32.66 -0.79 -22.11
CA ALA A 40 31.48 -1.62 -21.99
C ALA A 40 30.55 -0.99 -20.94
N PRO A 41 29.21 -1.03 -21.12
CA PRO A 41 28.30 -0.55 -20.10
C PRO A 41 28.57 -1.34 -18.81
N THR A 42 29.09 -0.64 -17.82
CA THR A 42 29.09 -1.07 -16.43
C THR A 42 27.66 -1.46 -16.06
N PRO A 43 27.44 -2.60 -15.38
CA PRO A 43 26.14 -2.86 -14.76
C PRO A 43 25.77 -1.63 -13.94
N LEU A 44 24.54 -1.14 -14.10
CA LEU A 44 24.00 -0.14 -13.19
C LEU A 44 23.85 -0.84 -11.84
N ASP A 45 24.90 -0.75 -11.02
CA ASP A 45 24.79 -1.02 -9.59
C ASP A 45 23.69 -0.10 -9.04
N GLU A 46 22.64 -0.76 -8.60
CA GLU A 46 21.67 -0.35 -7.60
C GLU A 46 22.06 0.94 -6.86
N VAL A 47 21.47 2.07 -7.25
CA VAL A 47 21.38 3.22 -6.34
C VAL A 47 20.27 2.90 -5.35
N VAL A 48 20.57 1.98 -4.42
CA VAL A 48 19.92 1.97 -3.12
C VAL A 48 20.34 3.27 -2.46
N GLY A 49 19.45 4.27 -2.53
CA GLY A 49 19.62 5.51 -1.80
C GLY A 49 19.89 5.17 -0.34
N THR A 50 21.10 5.45 0.11
CA THR A 50 21.44 5.40 1.53
C THR A 50 20.46 6.33 2.26
N PRO A 51 19.77 5.87 3.32
CA PRO A 51 18.95 6.76 4.11
C PRO A 51 19.88 7.82 4.72
N VAL A 52 19.67 9.07 4.34
CA VAL A 52 20.37 10.19 4.96
C VAL A 52 19.78 10.35 6.36
N ALA A 53 20.47 9.79 7.35
CA ALA A 53 20.20 10.06 8.75
C ALA A 53 20.72 11.47 9.08
N PHE A 54 19.83 12.38 9.46
CA PHE A 54 20.24 13.62 10.12
C PHE A 54 20.51 13.31 11.59
N ALA A 55 21.73 13.55 12.06
CA ALA A 55 22.05 13.50 13.49
C ALA A 55 21.37 14.67 14.23
N PRO A 56 20.86 14.47 15.46
CA PRO A 56 20.20 15.52 16.21
C PRO A 56 21.24 16.38 16.94
N THR A 57 21.80 17.37 16.26
CA THR A 57 22.34 18.59 16.88
C THR A 57 22.39 19.73 15.87
N ASP A 58 21.36 20.58 15.85
CA ASP A 58 21.53 22.00 15.51
C ASP A 58 21.00 22.83 16.68
N PRO A 59 21.84 23.18 17.70
CA PRO A 59 21.44 23.98 18.85
C PRO A 59 21.53 25.48 18.54
N GLN A 60 20.94 25.92 17.42
CA GLN A 60 20.83 27.34 17.06
C GLN A 60 19.42 27.58 16.52
N GLY A 61 18.66 28.46 17.18
CA GLY A 61 17.25 28.75 16.90
C GLY A 61 16.97 29.26 15.48
N ARG A 62 16.90 28.32 14.54
CA ARG A 62 16.28 28.49 13.22
C ARG A 62 14.77 28.36 13.37
N PRO A 63 13.96 29.19 12.68
CA PRO A 63 12.55 28.91 12.50
C PRO A 63 12.38 27.46 12.01
N ASP A 64 11.44 26.74 12.61
CA ASP A 64 11.27 25.30 12.48
C ASP A 64 11.14 24.80 11.03
N GLN A 65 12.23 24.25 10.50
CA GLN A 65 12.27 23.67 9.15
C GLN A 65 11.29 22.51 8.96
N ILE A 66 10.86 21.83 10.03
CA ILE A 66 10.00 20.64 9.92
C ILE A 66 8.58 21.03 9.53
N ARG A 67 8.02 22.04 10.20
CA ARG A 67 6.65 22.51 9.93
C ARG A 67 6.52 23.23 8.60
N ASP A 68 7.55 24.00 8.21
CA ASP A 68 7.61 24.67 6.91
C ASP A 68 7.64 23.67 5.73
N GLU A 69 8.00 22.42 5.99
CA GLU A 69 7.98 21.34 5.00
C GLU A 69 6.64 20.59 4.90
N GLN A 70 5.68 20.85 5.80
CA GLN A 70 4.36 20.21 5.83
C GLN A 70 3.40 20.79 4.78
N TRP A 71 3.80 20.70 3.51
CA TRP A 71 3.04 21.21 2.37
C TRP A 71 1.60 20.69 2.30
N GLN A 72 1.34 19.49 2.84
CA GLN A 72 0.00 18.92 2.89
C GLN A 72 -0.98 19.76 3.72
N LEU A 73 -0.50 20.53 4.70
CA LEU A 73 -1.35 21.42 5.49
C LEU A 73 -1.69 22.69 4.73
N ASP A 74 -0.80 23.15 3.86
CA ASP A 74 -1.07 24.28 2.96
C ASP A 74 -2.01 23.85 1.84
N GLU A 75 -1.78 22.70 1.21
CA GLU A 75 -2.64 22.13 0.17
C GLU A 75 -4.09 21.94 0.64
N LEU A 76 -4.27 21.55 1.90
CA LEU A 76 -5.57 21.31 2.52
C LEU A 76 -6.11 22.52 3.30
N ASP A 77 -5.49 23.70 3.14
CA ASP A 77 -5.88 24.95 3.79
C ASP A 77 -6.12 24.82 5.32
N ALA A 78 -5.27 24.05 6.01
CA ALA A 78 -5.46 23.65 7.40
C ALA A 78 -5.64 24.85 8.34
N ARG A 79 -4.87 25.93 8.15
CA ARG A 79 -5.01 27.18 8.93
C ARG A 79 -6.39 27.81 8.80
N THR A 80 -7.04 27.64 7.65
CA THR A 80 -8.42 28.09 7.43
C THR A 80 -9.43 27.13 8.07
N ALA A 81 -9.24 25.82 7.92
CA ALA A 81 -10.07 24.81 8.55
C ALA A 81 -10.09 24.97 10.10
N TRP A 82 -8.93 25.22 10.71
CA TRP A 82 -8.77 25.38 12.16
C TRP A 82 -9.52 26.56 12.76
N ARG A 83 -9.89 27.57 11.95
CA ARG A 83 -10.78 28.65 12.42
C ARG A 83 -12.19 28.14 12.74
N SER A 84 -12.60 27.01 12.16
CA SER A 84 -13.90 26.39 12.37
C SER A 84 -13.85 25.18 13.31
N SER A 85 -12.81 24.35 13.21
CA SER A 85 -12.67 23.14 14.02
C SER A 85 -11.22 22.66 14.06
N THR A 86 -10.79 22.11 15.19
CA THR A 86 -9.48 21.46 15.36
C THR A 86 -9.57 19.98 15.73
N GLY A 87 -10.76 19.38 15.66
CA GLY A 87 -10.98 17.95 15.96
C GLY A 87 -11.24 17.64 17.44
N ARG A 88 -11.42 18.66 18.28
CA ARG A 88 -11.64 18.49 19.73
C ARG A 88 -12.82 17.57 20.04
N GLY A 89 -12.61 16.63 20.97
CA GLY A 89 -13.65 15.71 21.45
C GLY A 89 -13.91 14.54 20.51
N VAL A 90 -13.10 14.36 19.46
CA VAL A 90 -13.19 13.22 18.55
C VAL A 90 -12.01 12.27 18.79
N THR A 91 -12.33 11.00 19.00
CA THR A 91 -11.35 9.91 19.06
C THR A 91 -11.20 9.29 17.67
N VAL A 92 -9.98 9.27 17.16
CA VAL A 92 -9.59 8.61 15.90
C VAL A 92 -8.76 7.39 16.24
N ALA A 93 -9.23 6.20 15.85
CA ALA A 93 -8.44 4.99 16.00
C ALA A 93 -7.43 4.86 14.87
N VAL A 94 -6.18 4.58 15.23
CA VAL A 94 -5.10 4.27 14.30
C VAL A 94 -4.84 2.78 14.41
N VAL A 95 -5.39 2.03 13.45
CA VAL A 95 -5.25 0.56 13.36
C VAL A 95 -4.04 0.27 12.47
N ASP A 96 -2.89 0.05 13.09
CA ASP A 96 -1.57 0.12 12.44
C ASP A 96 -0.48 -0.71 13.20
N SER A 97 0.78 -0.33 13.09
CA SER A 97 1.99 -0.90 13.72
C SER A 97 2.18 -0.50 15.19
N GLY A 98 1.28 0.31 15.74
CA GLY A 98 1.37 0.90 17.06
C GLY A 98 1.61 2.40 17.00
N VAL A 99 1.72 3.06 18.15
CA VAL A 99 1.99 4.50 18.23
C VAL A 99 2.88 4.77 19.43
N ASP A 100 3.98 5.48 19.21
CA ASP A 100 4.78 6.03 20.29
C ASP A 100 4.16 7.34 20.80
N GLY A 101 3.32 7.23 21.84
CA GLY A 101 2.72 8.38 22.52
C GLY A 101 3.69 9.22 23.36
N SER A 102 4.95 8.80 23.50
CA SER A 102 6.00 9.58 24.17
C SER A 102 6.71 10.56 23.24
N HIS A 103 6.51 10.42 21.92
CA HIS A 103 7.02 11.38 20.94
C HIS A 103 6.53 12.80 21.32
N PRO A 104 7.41 13.83 21.33
CA PRO A 104 7.05 15.17 21.76
C PRO A 104 5.76 15.67 21.14
N ASP A 105 5.60 15.56 19.82
CA ASP A 105 4.41 16.05 19.10
C ASP A 105 3.13 15.23 19.30
N LEU A 106 3.20 14.10 20.00
CA LEU A 106 2.05 13.25 20.32
C LEU A 106 1.79 13.14 21.82
N ALA A 107 2.66 13.70 22.65
CA ALA A 107 2.54 13.66 24.10
C ALA A 107 1.18 14.22 24.55
N GLY A 108 0.41 13.40 25.26
CA GLY A 108 -0.93 13.75 25.76
C GLY A 108 -2.07 13.62 24.75
N GLN A 109 -1.78 13.32 23.47
CA GLN A 109 -2.78 13.09 22.42
C GLN A 109 -3.21 11.63 22.34
N VAL A 110 -2.28 10.71 22.65
CA VAL A 110 -2.46 9.26 22.52
C VAL A 110 -3.12 8.69 23.76
N LEU A 111 -4.25 8.01 23.58
CA LEU A 111 -4.99 7.30 24.61
C LEU A 111 -4.37 5.92 24.89
N PRO A 112 -4.71 5.28 26.02
CA PRO A 112 -4.39 3.86 26.22
C PRO A 112 -4.98 3.02 25.09
N GLY A 113 -4.13 2.28 24.39
CA GLY A 113 -4.50 1.41 23.27
C GLY A 113 -4.46 -0.07 23.58
N ILE A 114 -4.50 -0.87 22.52
CA ILE A 114 -4.31 -2.32 22.57
C ILE A 114 -3.21 -2.76 21.61
N ASP A 115 -2.42 -3.75 22.05
CA ASP A 115 -1.50 -4.49 21.21
C ASP A 115 -2.02 -5.91 21.01
N LEU A 116 -2.44 -6.22 19.78
CA LEU A 116 -2.95 -7.53 19.41
C LEU A 116 -1.85 -8.46 18.86
N VAL A 117 -0.67 -7.92 18.57
CA VAL A 117 0.47 -8.66 18.02
C VAL A 117 1.31 -9.25 19.15
N SER A 118 1.62 -8.44 20.16
CA SER A 118 2.42 -8.82 21.32
C SER A 118 1.67 -8.49 22.63
N PRO A 119 0.57 -9.19 22.95
CA PRO A 119 -0.31 -8.84 24.06
C PRO A 119 0.35 -8.95 25.45
N ASN A 120 1.46 -9.68 25.56
CA ASN A 120 2.23 -9.82 26.80
C ASN A 120 3.28 -8.70 26.99
N GLY A 121 3.34 -7.73 26.07
CA GLY A 121 4.21 -6.55 26.14
C GLY A 121 5.70 -6.85 25.88
N GLY A 122 6.54 -5.84 26.18
CA GLY A 122 8.01 -5.95 26.16
C GLY A 122 8.73 -5.35 24.94
N GLY A 123 7.99 -4.94 23.90
CA GLY A 123 8.54 -4.29 22.70
C GLY A 123 8.40 -2.76 22.70
N LYS A 124 8.98 -2.10 21.69
CA LYS A 124 8.72 -0.68 21.43
C LYS A 124 7.22 -0.47 21.13
N PRO A 125 6.61 0.65 21.58
CA PRO A 125 5.19 0.94 21.30
C PRO A 125 4.84 0.96 19.82
N ASP A 126 5.79 1.37 18.98
CA ASP A 126 5.74 1.29 17.53
C ASP A 126 7.14 0.88 17.02
N PRO A 127 7.36 -0.40 16.67
CA PRO A 127 8.66 -0.88 16.20
C PRO A 127 8.99 -0.43 14.77
N VAL A 128 7.98 -0.04 13.98
CA VAL A 128 8.14 0.35 12.56
C VAL A 128 8.28 1.87 12.41
N GLY A 129 7.55 2.62 13.23
CA GLY A 129 7.40 4.07 13.14
C GLY A 129 6.24 4.51 12.23
N HIS A 130 5.61 3.59 11.50
CA HIS A 130 4.56 3.89 10.53
C HIS A 130 3.29 4.43 11.23
N GLY A 131 2.85 3.78 12.30
CA GLY A 131 1.64 4.20 13.01
C GLY A 131 1.85 5.49 13.80
N THR A 132 3.06 5.75 14.31
CA THR A 132 3.46 7.04 14.90
C THR A 132 3.38 8.17 13.85
N THR A 133 3.81 7.91 12.62
CA THR A 133 3.67 8.87 11.51
C THR A 133 2.21 9.14 11.18
N VAL A 134 1.41 8.09 11.04
CA VAL A 134 -0.04 8.18 10.79
C VAL A 134 -0.73 9.00 11.89
N ALA A 135 -0.43 8.71 13.16
CA ALA A 135 -0.95 9.44 14.31
C ALA A 135 -0.53 10.92 14.29
N GLY A 136 0.72 11.22 13.94
CA GLY A 136 1.25 12.58 13.81
C GLY A 136 0.55 13.39 12.72
N LEU A 137 0.30 12.78 11.55
CA LEU A 137 -0.44 13.42 10.45
C LEU A 137 -1.90 13.73 10.84
N ILE A 138 -2.50 12.89 11.69
CA ILE A 138 -3.87 13.11 12.20
C ILE A 138 -3.90 14.19 13.28
N ALA A 139 -3.16 13.98 14.38
CA ALA A 139 -3.34 14.74 15.63
C ALA A 139 -2.03 15.16 16.30
N GLY A 140 -0.95 15.35 15.53
CA GLY A 140 0.23 16.06 16.02
C GLY A 140 -0.19 17.38 16.69
N ARG A 141 0.25 17.60 17.93
CA ARG A 141 -0.20 18.73 18.76
C ARG A 141 0.22 20.07 18.14
N ALA A 142 -0.59 21.10 18.38
CA ALA A 142 -0.36 22.46 17.91
C ALA A 142 -0.10 23.41 19.10
N ASP A 143 0.78 23.04 20.02
CA ASP A 143 1.00 23.77 21.29
C ASP A 143 2.33 24.55 21.34
N ASP A 144 3.27 24.23 20.45
CA ASP A 144 4.49 24.99 20.25
C ASP A 144 4.78 25.21 18.75
N ASN A 145 5.92 25.84 18.45
CA ASN A 145 6.42 26.07 17.10
C ASN A 145 7.54 25.09 16.73
N GLN A 146 7.50 23.86 17.23
CA GLN A 146 8.48 22.83 16.94
C GLN A 146 7.81 21.59 16.34
N GLY A 147 8.52 20.89 15.45
CA GLY A 147 8.09 19.61 14.93
C GLY A 147 6.83 19.67 14.05
N VAL A 148 6.18 18.51 13.90
CA VAL A 148 5.02 18.34 13.04
C VAL A 148 3.72 18.65 13.78
N VAL A 149 2.78 19.24 13.06
CA VAL A 149 1.38 19.39 13.51
C VAL A 149 0.46 18.53 12.65
N GLY A 150 -0.56 17.92 13.27
CA GLY A 150 -1.57 17.15 12.56
C GLY A 150 -2.69 18.01 12.00
N LEU A 151 -3.45 17.49 11.04
CA LEU A 151 -4.57 18.22 10.45
C LEU A 151 -5.75 18.42 11.44
N ALA A 152 -5.91 17.54 12.42
CA ALA A 152 -6.88 17.64 13.52
C ALA A 152 -6.16 17.68 14.88
N PRO A 153 -5.46 18.78 15.22
CA PRO A 153 -4.50 18.83 16.32
C PRO A 153 -5.11 18.76 17.72
N ASN A 154 -6.44 18.72 17.87
CA ASN A 154 -7.12 18.48 19.14
C ASN A 154 -7.95 17.19 19.17
N ALA A 155 -7.87 16.38 18.12
CA ALA A 155 -8.38 15.01 18.17
C ALA A 155 -7.52 14.14 19.09
N ARG A 156 -8.08 13.02 19.55
CA ARG A 156 -7.35 12.02 20.36
C ARG A 156 -7.08 10.78 19.54
N ILE A 157 -5.90 10.21 19.69
CA ILE A 157 -5.50 8.98 18.99
C ILE A 157 -5.78 7.78 19.89
N LEU A 158 -6.52 6.81 19.38
CA LEU A 158 -6.69 5.49 20.00
C LEU A 158 -5.81 4.48 19.24
N PRO A 159 -4.62 4.12 19.75
CA PRO A 159 -3.73 3.23 19.01
C PRO A 159 -4.19 1.78 19.12
N VAL A 160 -4.22 1.09 17.98
CA VAL A 160 -4.59 -0.33 17.88
C VAL A 160 -3.53 -1.02 17.04
N ARG A 161 -2.59 -1.69 17.71
CA ARG A 161 -1.50 -2.38 17.02
C ARG A 161 -1.97 -3.74 16.50
N VAL A 162 -1.91 -3.89 15.18
CA VAL A 162 -2.25 -5.09 14.42
C VAL A 162 -1.15 -5.50 13.43
N LEU A 163 -0.14 -4.65 13.22
CA LEU A 163 1.02 -4.93 12.36
C LEU A 163 2.25 -5.30 13.19
N ASP A 164 2.99 -6.30 12.71
CA ASP A 164 4.24 -6.76 13.28
C ASP A 164 5.43 -5.82 13.00
N GLU A 165 6.63 -6.23 13.41
CA GLU A 165 7.87 -5.44 13.26
C GLU A 165 8.30 -5.30 11.79
N GLU A 166 7.78 -6.12 10.89
CA GLU A 166 7.97 -6.00 9.44
C GLU A 166 6.81 -5.27 8.75
N ASN A 167 5.90 -4.66 9.53
CA ASN A 167 4.72 -3.93 9.07
C ASN A 167 3.70 -4.82 8.34
N ARG A 168 3.54 -6.07 8.80
CA ARG A 168 2.65 -7.08 8.20
C ARG A 168 1.62 -7.61 9.18
N TYR A 169 0.58 -8.23 8.64
CA TYR A 169 -0.34 -9.10 9.36
C TYR A 169 -0.66 -10.30 8.48
N ASP A 170 -0.66 -11.50 9.06
CA ASP A 170 -0.90 -12.74 8.29
C ASP A 170 -2.37 -13.18 8.31
N ASP A 171 -3.16 -12.68 9.27
CA ASP A 171 -4.56 -13.04 9.46
C ASP A 171 -5.43 -11.80 9.62
N ALA A 172 -6.32 -11.55 8.65
CA ALA A 172 -7.27 -10.43 8.70
C ALA A 172 -8.18 -10.43 9.95
N MET A 173 -8.29 -11.55 10.66
CA MET A 173 -8.99 -11.63 11.96
C MET A 173 -8.37 -10.71 13.02
N ILE A 174 -7.05 -10.48 13.01
CA ILE A 174 -6.40 -9.56 13.95
C ILE A 174 -6.88 -8.13 13.74
N VAL A 175 -6.99 -7.72 12.47
CA VAL A 175 -7.52 -6.41 12.06
C VAL A 175 -9.00 -6.32 12.42
N ALA A 176 -9.79 -7.36 12.15
CA ALA A 176 -11.20 -7.40 12.51
C ALA A 176 -11.45 -7.22 14.01
N LYS A 177 -10.65 -7.89 14.86
CA LYS A 177 -10.67 -7.70 16.31
C LYS A 177 -10.30 -6.28 16.70
N GLY A 178 -9.26 -5.72 16.09
CA GLY A 178 -8.82 -4.34 16.32
C GLY A 178 -9.89 -3.31 15.97
N VAL A 179 -10.57 -3.46 14.83
CA VAL A 179 -11.69 -2.60 14.41
C VAL A 179 -12.82 -2.66 15.43
N ARG A 180 -13.29 -3.85 15.81
CA ARG A 180 -14.36 -3.99 16.81
C ARG A 180 -13.97 -3.38 18.15
N TRP A 181 -12.75 -3.65 18.62
CA TRP A 181 -12.24 -3.09 19.87
C TRP A 181 -12.21 -1.55 19.81
N ALA A 182 -11.72 -0.96 18.73
CA ALA A 182 -11.67 0.48 18.56
C ALA A 182 -13.06 1.13 18.69
N VAL A 183 -14.07 0.53 18.02
CA VAL A 183 -15.46 0.99 18.09
C VAL A 183 -15.98 0.92 19.53
N ASP A 184 -15.76 -0.21 20.21
CA ASP A 184 -16.22 -0.43 21.59
C ASP A 184 -15.51 0.50 22.61
N HIS A 185 -14.36 1.05 22.24
CA HIS A 185 -13.57 2.01 23.04
C HIS A 185 -13.76 3.46 22.59
N GLY A 186 -14.85 3.73 21.87
CA GLY A 186 -15.32 5.10 21.61
C GLY A 186 -14.67 5.79 20.40
N ALA A 187 -14.00 5.05 19.52
CA ALA A 187 -13.56 5.60 18.24
C ALA A 187 -14.78 6.09 17.44
N ARG A 188 -14.68 7.32 16.91
CA ARG A 188 -15.68 7.90 16.00
C ARG A 188 -15.19 7.91 14.56
N VAL A 189 -13.88 7.78 14.36
CA VAL A 189 -13.24 7.61 13.05
C VAL A 189 -12.20 6.50 13.20
N ILE A 190 -12.09 5.62 12.21
CA ILE A 190 -11.06 4.59 12.13
C ILE A 190 -10.23 4.84 10.88
N ASN A 191 -8.91 4.89 11.05
CA ASN A 191 -7.95 4.93 9.96
C ASN A 191 -7.23 3.57 9.84
N LEU A 192 -7.32 2.96 8.67
CA LEU A 192 -6.67 1.71 8.29
C LEU A 192 -5.64 1.98 7.20
N SER A 193 -4.41 2.30 7.60
CA SER A 193 -3.29 2.54 6.69
C SER A 193 -2.59 1.22 6.29
N LEU A 194 -3.39 0.19 6.07
CA LEU A 194 -3.00 -1.18 5.80
C LEU A 194 -3.95 -1.82 4.79
N GLY A 195 -3.54 -2.92 4.18
CA GLY A 195 -4.41 -3.70 3.33
C GLY A 195 -3.68 -4.81 2.58
N GLY A 196 -4.43 -5.55 1.78
CA GLY A 196 -3.90 -6.63 0.96
C GLY A 196 -4.79 -7.00 -0.21
N SER A 197 -4.36 -8.00 -0.97
CA SER A 197 -5.09 -8.49 -2.15
C SER A 197 -6.25 -9.43 -1.81
N GLY A 198 -6.26 -10.07 -0.65
CA GLY A 198 -7.32 -10.99 -0.22
C GLY A 198 -8.52 -10.30 0.42
N ASP A 199 -9.73 -10.80 0.13
CA ASP A 199 -10.96 -10.41 0.80
C ASP A 199 -11.12 -11.19 2.12
N SER A 200 -11.85 -10.64 3.11
CA SER A 200 -12.04 -11.31 4.41
C SER A 200 -13.46 -11.10 4.96
N PRO A 201 -14.27 -12.18 5.08
CA PRO A 201 -15.62 -12.09 5.67
C PRO A 201 -15.61 -11.60 7.13
N ALA A 202 -14.59 -11.98 7.89
CA ALA A 202 -14.48 -11.58 9.29
C ALA A 202 -14.21 -10.07 9.42
N LEU A 203 -13.38 -9.53 8.54
CA LEU A 203 -13.09 -8.10 8.52
C LEU A 203 -14.27 -7.30 7.95
N ALA A 204 -14.97 -7.79 6.92
CA ALA A 204 -16.23 -7.21 6.45
C ALA A 204 -17.24 -7.07 7.60
N ALA A 205 -17.50 -8.15 8.35
CA ALA A 205 -18.42 -8.12 9.48
C ALA A 205 -17.99 -7.15 10.60
N ALA A 206 -16.68 -6.89 10.76
CA ALA A 206 -16.18 -5.89 11.70
C ALA A 206 -16.36 -4.45 11.18
N LEU A 207 -16.27 -4.24 9.86
CA LEU A 207 -16.53 -2.95 9.22
C LEU A 207 -18.03 -2.63 9.28
N ASP A 208 -18.90 -3.58 8.98
CA ASP A 208 -20.36 -3.45 9.16
C ASP A 208 -20.73 -3.10 10.60
N TYR A 209 -20.05 -3.72 11.57
CA TYR A 209 -20.20 -3.41 12.99
C TYR A 209 -19.85 -1.95 13.32
N ALA A 210 -18.82 -1.40 12.67
CA ALA A 210 -18.42 -0.01 12.82
C ALA A 210 -19.44 0.95 12.18
N PHE A 211 -19.91 0.64 10.97
CA PHE A 211 -20.95 1.44 10.30
C PHE A 211 -22.25 1.48 11.10
N ALA A 212 -22.70 0.33 11.61
CA ALA A 212 -23.88 0.23 12.46
C ALA A 212 -23.74 1.00 13.79
N ARG A 213 -22.51 1.33 14.21
CA ARG A 213 -22.20 2.12 15.41
C ARG A 213 -21.81 3.55 15.11
N ASP A 214 -22.20 4.07 13.95
CA ASP A 214 -21.99 5.46 13.60
C ASP A 214 -20.50 5.83 13.54
N VAL A 215 -19.65 4.95 13.02
CA VAL A 215 -18.20 5.17 12.87
C VAL A 215 -17.84 5.36 11.39
N VAL A 216 -17.05 6.39 11.10
CA VAL A 216 -16.47 6.62 9.76
C VAL A 216 -15.21 5.77 9.62
N VAL A 217 -15.10 5.00 8.55
CA VAL A 217 -13.91 4.17 8.28
C VAL A 217 -13.21 4.65 7.02
N VAL A 218 -11.89 4.87 7.14
CA VAL A 218 -11.02 5.35 6.07
C VAL A 218 -9.87 4.37 5.89
N ALA A 219 -9.55 4.01 4.64
CA ALA A 219 -8.47 3.09 4.34
C ALA A 219 -7.70 3.48 3.07
N CYS A 220 -6.43 3.09 2.98
CA CYS A 220 -5.58 3.40 1.83
C CYS A 220 -5.84 2.46 0.65
N THR A 221 -5.74 2.98 -0.58
CA THR A 221 -5.98 2.16 -1.78
C THR A 221 -4.86 1.17 -2.10
N GLY A 222 -3.65 1.41 -1.57
CA GLY A 222 -2.48 0.56 -1.74
C GLY A 222 -1.40 1.17 -2.62
N ASN A 223 -0.21 0.57 -2.58
CA ASN A 223 0.99 1.06 -3.26
C ASN A 223 1.49 0.02 -4.29
N LEU A 224 1.79 0.44 -5.51
CA LEU A 224 2.27 -0.45 -6.58
C LEU A 224 3.59 -1.14 -6.23
N ALA A 225 4.52 -0.42 -5.59
CA ALA A 225 5.84 -0.95 -5.24
C ALA A 225 5.80 -2.14 -4.28
N THR A 226 4.72 -2.30 -3.52
CA THR A 226 4.55 -3.36 -2.51
C THR A 226 3.42 -4.32 -2.88
N SER A 227 2.96 -4.30 -4.14
CA SER A 227 1.79 -5.08 -4.57
C SER A 227 2.09 -5.90 -5.82
N THR A 228 1.61 -7.14 -5.82
CA THR A 228 1.58 -8.00 -7.02
C THR A 228 0.32 -7.77 -7.86
N SER A 229 -0.60 -6.92 -7.40
CA SER A 229 -1.87 -6.59 -8.05
C SER A 229 -2.07 -5.08 -8.14
N THR A 230 -2.73 -4.63 -9.20
CA THR A 230 -3.15 -3.23 -9.37
C THR A 230 -4.57 -2.98 -8.86
N ARG A 231 -5.20 -3.97 -8.21
CA ARG A 231 -6.53 -3.82 -7.60
C ARG A 231 -6.42 -3.09 -6.26
N VAL A 232 -7.32 -2.13 -6.02
CA VAL A 232 -7.48 -1.45 -4.72
C VAL A 232 -7.50 -2.48 -3.60
N TRP A 233 -6.68 -2.27 -2.57
CA TRP A 233 -6.53 -3.20 -1.46
C TRP A 233 -7.81 -3.36 -0.65
N TYR A 234 -7.96 -4.53 -0.04
CA TYR A 234 -8.92 -4.76 1.02
C TYR A 234 -8.28 -4.37 2.38
N PRO A 235 -8.97 -3.64 3.28
CA PRO A 235 -10.41 -3.35 3.31
C PRO A 235 -10.86 -2.09 2.56
N ALA A 236 -9.97 -1.33 1.91
CA ALA A 236 -10.37 -0.07 1.26
C ALA A 236 -11.44 -0.25 0.17
N ARG A 237 -11.52 -1.41 -0.47
CA ARG A 237 -12.57 -1.73 -1.45
C ARG A 237 -13.87 -2.30 -0.86
N GLU A 238 -14.03 -2.36 0.45
CA GLU A 238 -15.30 -2.70 1.10
C GLU A 238 -16.29 -1.54 0.94
N PRO A 239 -17.54 -1.77 0.50
CA PRO A 239 -18.59 -0.76 0.50
C PRO A 239 -18.74 -0.10 1.86
N GLY A 240 -19.04 1.20 1.84
CA GLY A 240 -19.08 2.02 3.04
C GLY A 240 -17.72 2.56 3.51
N VAL A 241 -16.59 1.96 3.11
CA VAL A 241 -15.24 2.47 3.44
C VAL A 241 -14.84 3.59 2.49
N ILE A 242 -14.21 4.64 3.04
CA ILE A 242 -13.61 5.71 2.24
C ILE A 242 -12.22 5.26 1.78
N ALA A 243 -12.10 4.78 0.54
CA ALA A 243 -10.83 4.41 -0.08
C ALA A 243 -10.05 5.65 -0.55
N VAL A 244 -8.83 5.84 -0.05
CA VAL A 244 -8.03 7.04 -0.28
C VAL A 244 -6.82 6.77 -1.18
N ALA A 245 -6.80 7.40 -2.35
CA ALA A 245 -5.68 7.45 -3.28
C ALA A 245 -4.73 8.60 -2.95
N GLY A 246 -3.53 8.57 -3.56
CA GLY A 246 -2.44 9.48 -3.21
C GLY A 246 -2.09 10.50 -4.29
N LEU A 247 -2.04 11.77 -3.91
CA LEU A 247 -1.60 12.90 -4.73
C LEU A 247 -0.08 13.09 -4.65
N GLU A 248 0.53 13.42 -5.79
CA GLU A 248 1.94 13.82 -5.87
C GLU A 248 2.12 15.25 -5.35
N ARG A 249 3.22 15.49 -4.64
CA ARG A 249 3.57 16.81 -4.12
C ARG A 249 3.67 17.83 -5.24
N SER A 250 3.05 19.00 -5.01
CA SER A 250 3.06 20.11 -5.95
C SER A 250 2.52 19.74 -7.34
N SER A 251 1.53 18.84 -7.38
CA SER A 251 0.88 18.40 -8.61
C SER A 251 -0.61 18.14 -8.39
N ASP A 252 -1.42 18.41 -9.41
CA ASP A 252 -2.80 17.91 -9.49
C ASP A 252 -2.87 16.46 -10.01
N ASN A 253 -1.72 15.78 -10.15
CA ASN A 253 -1.67 14.38 -10.55
C ASN A 253 -1.47 13.44 -9.36
N LEU A 254 -2.01 12.24 -9.50
CA LEU A 254 -1.73 11.15 -8.58
C LEU A 254 -0.25 10.79 -8.58
N TRP A 255 0.24 10.40 -7.40
CA TRP A 255 1.52 9.75 -7.26
C TRP A 255 1.54 8.47 -8.09
N SER A 256 2.62 8.26 -8.85
CA SER A 256 2.77 7.11 -9.75
C SER A 256 2.68 5.76 -9.04
N GLY A 257 2.94 5.71 -7.73
CA GLY A 257 2.80 4.51 -6.91
C GLY A 257 1.39 4.27 -6.36
N SER A 258 0.44 5.19 -6.54
CA SER A 258 -0.92 5.07 -6.02
C SER A 258 -1.73 4.04 -6.81
N ILE A 259 -2.22 2.99 -6.13
CA ILE A 259 -3.24 2.11 -6.70
C ILE A 259 -4.56 2.86 -6.76
N THR A 260 -5.31 2.67 -7.84
CA THR A 260 -6.64 3.25 -8.05
C THR A 260 -7.55 2.27 -8.77
N GLY A 261 -8.85 2.51 -8.75
CA GLY A 261 -9.85 1.76 -9.50
C GLY A 261 -11.27 2.15 -9.11
N ARG A 262 -12.25 1.34 -9.48
CA ARG A 262 -13.67 1.59 -9.18
C ARG A 262 -13.99 1.80 -7.69
N ALA A 263 -13.17 1.27 -6.80
CA ALA A 263 -13.34 1.47 -5.36
C ALA A 263 -12.74 2.79 -4.84
N THR A 264 -11.98 3.54 -5.63
CA THR A 264 -11.42 4.84 -5.20
C THR A 264 -12.55 5.82 -4.86
N VAL A 265 -12.45 6.45 -3.69
CA VAL A 265 -13.46 7.38 -3.16
C VAL A 265 -12.92 8.80 -3.04
N LEU A 266 -11.76 9.00 -2.44
CA LEU A 266 -11.14 10.33 -2.29
C LEU A 266 -9.66 10.27 -2.60
N THR A 267 -9.08 11.45 -2.83
CA THR A 267 -7.65 11.66 -2.97
C THR A 267 -7.14 12.57 -1.85
N ALA A 268 -5.92 12.35 -1.38
CA ALA A 268 -5.23 13.24 -0.44
C ALA A 268 -3.72 13.29 -0.72
N PRO A 269 -2.99 14.31 -0.23
CA PRO A 269 -1.52 14.39 -0.32
C PRO A 269 -0.84 13.10 0.13
N ALA A 270 0.11 12.59 -0.66
CA ALA A 270 0.72 11.28 -0.40
C ALA A 270 2.23 11.20 -0.57
N THR A 271 2.91 12.25 -1.02
CA THR A 271 4.37 12.21 -1.24
C THR A 271 5.08 13.37 -0.58
N GLY A 272 6.34 13.11 -0.17
CA GLY A 272 7.18 14.10 0.48
C GLY A 272 6.58 14.69 1.75
N LEU A 273 5.67 13.96 2.41
CA LEU A 273 5.02 14.38 3.64
C LEU A 273 6.03 14.30 4.77
N VAL A 274 6.07 15.29 5.64
CA VAL A 274 6.87 15.23 6.86
C VAL A 274 5.99 14.78 8.01
N GLY A 275 6.44 13.75 8.73
CA GLY A 275 5.71 13.18 9.86
C GLY A 275 6.63 12.72 10.99
N ALA A 276 6.02 12.50 12.16
CA ALA A 276 6.70 12.02 13.35
C ALA A 276 7.07 10.54 13.21
N ARG A 277 8.22 10.15 13.76
CA ARG A 277 8.62 8.76 13.99
C ARG A 277 9.14 8.65 15.43
N PRO A 278 9.16 7.47 16.07
CA PRO A 278 9.51 7.35 17.49
C PRO A 278 10.76 8.15 17.91
N ASP A 279 11.82 8.07 17.09
CA ASP A 279 13.11 8.73 17.35
C ASP A 279 13.32 10.05 16.56
N GLY A 280 12.25 10.76 16.15
CA GLY A 280 12.35 12.08 15.50
C GLY A 280 11.38 12.29 14.33
N TYR A 281 11.89 12.75 13.18
CA TYR A 281 11.08 13.07 12.01
C TYR A 281 11.65 12.44 10.74
N TRP A 282 10.79 12.24 9.75
CA TRP A 282 11.20 11.80 8.41
C TRP A 282 10.24 12.24 7.33
N ARG A 283 10.69 12.14 6.08
CA ARG A 283 9.84 12.27 4.90
C ARG A 283 9.27 10.91 4.54
N VAL A 284 7.98 10.87 4.22
CA VAL A 284 7.26 9.66 3.86
C VAL A 284 6.45 9.84 2.58
N GLN A 285 6.10 8.71 1.97
CA GLN A 285 5.19 8.66 0.85
C GLN A 285 4.40 7.35 0.84
N GLY A 286 3.17 7.40 0.32
CA GLY A 286 2.27 6.25 0.30
C GLY A 286 0.82 6.65 0.47
N THR A 287 -0.08 5.86 -0.10
CA THR A 287 -1.53 6.02 0.14
C THR A 287 -1.89 5.80 1.62
N SER A 288 -1.06 5.04 2.34
CA SER A 288 -1.12 4.89 3.81
C SER A 288 -0.97 6.21 4.56
N PHE A 289 -0.32 7.22 3.99
CA PHE A 289 -0.18 8.55 4.58
C PHE A 289 -1.17 9.58 3.99
N ALA A 290 -1.90 9.22 2.93
CA ALA A 290 -3.02 10.00 2.41
C ALA A 290 -4.29 9.75 3.25
N ALA A 291 -4.58 8.49 3.56
CA ALA A 291 -5.71 8.08 4.41
C ALA A 291 -5.85 8.88 5.73
N PRO A 292 -4.77 9.09 6.53
CA PRO A 292 -4.88 9.86 7.77
C PRO A 292 -5.34 11.30 7.58
N LEU A 293 -5.07 11.94 6.43
CA LEU A 293 -5.52 13.31 6.16
C LEU A 293 -7.04 13.35 5.94
N VAL A 294 -7.61 12.33 5.30
CA VAL A 294 -9.06 12.17 5.18
C VAL A 294 -9.70 11.82 6.52
N ALA A 295 -9.08 10.92 7.31
CA ALA A 295 -9.54 10.59 8.66
C ALA A 295 -9.54 11.81 9.59
N ALA A 296 -8.49 12.64 9.51
CA ALA A 296 -8.40 13.89 10.25
C ALA A 296 -9.49 14.88 9.81
N THR A 297 -9.75 14.99 8.50
CA THR A 297 -10.86 15.83 7.99
C THR A 297 -12.21 15.36 8.52
N ALA A 298 -12.46 14.05 8.55
CA ALA A 298 -13.65 13.49 9.19
C ALA A 298 -13.73 13.88 10.68
N ALA A 299 -12.61 13.85 11.40
CA ALA A 299 -12.56 14.27 12.80
C ALA A 299 -12.84 15.78 12.98
N LEU A 300 -12.35 16.64 12.07
CA LEU A 300 -12.68 18.06 12.07
C LEU A 300 -14.20 18.27 11.91
N VAL A 301 -14.82 17.58 10.95
CA VAL A 301 -16.28 17.64 10.70
C VAL A 301 -17.05 17.17 11.93
N ARG A 302 -16.69 16.03 12.52
CA ARG A 302 -17.36 15.50 13.72
C ARG A 302 -17.22 16.42 14.93
N SER A 303 -16.09 17.09 15.09
CA SER A 303 -15.90 18.09 16.14
C SER A 303 -16.80 19.32 15.93
N ARG A 304 -16.96 19.78 14.68
CA ARG A 304 -17.83 20.91 14.35
C ARG A 304 -19.32 20.57 14.46
N TYR A 305 -19.68 19.35 14.09
CA TYR A 305 -21.05 18.83 14.04
C TYR A 305 -21.18 17.53 14.87
N PRO A 306 -21.17 17.59 16.22
CA PRO A 306 -21.07 16.39 17.07
C PRO A 306 -22.23 15.39 16.96
N ARG A 307 -23.37 15.82 16.41
CA ARG A 307 -24.59 15.01 16.23
C ARG A 307 -24.75 14.50 14.79
N MET A 308 -23.85 14.87 13.88
CA MET A 308 -23.90 14.40 12.49
C MET A 308 -23.57 12.92 12.44
N SER A 309 -24.38 12.16 11.71
CA SER A 309 -24.17 10.73 11.52
C SER A 309 -22.94 10.46 10.65
N ALA A 310 -22.36 9.26 10.75
CA ALA A 310 -21.23 8.84 9.92
C ALA A 310 -21.57 8.91 8.42
N GLY A 311 -22.80 8.52 8.03
CA GLY A 311 -23.25 8.62 6.66
C GLY A 311 -23.31 10.06 6.14
N GLU A 312 -23.77 11.00 6.96
CA GLU A 312 -23.74 12.43 6.62
C GLU A 312 -22.32 13.00 6.60
N VAL A 313 -21.43 12.55 7.49
CA VAL A 313 -20.00 12.94 7.45
C VAL A 313 -19.38 12.46 6.15
N VAL A 314 -19.60 11.20 5.75
CA VAL A 314 -19.12 10.67 4.47
C VAL A 314 -19.69 11.52 3.33
N ASN A 315 -21.02 11.69 3.25
CA ASN A 315 -21.65 12.50 2.21
C ASN A 315 -21.08 13.91 2.11
N ARG A 316 -20.80 14.54 3.26
CA ARG A 316 -20.16 15.86 3.30
C ARG A 316 -18.77 15.84 2.69
N LEU A 317 -17.92 14.89 3.08
CA LEU A 317 -16.58 14.75 2.51
C LEU A 317 -16.61 14.54 0.99
N LEU A 318 -17.56 13.76 0.48
CA LEU A 318 -17.71 13.51 -0.96
C LEU A 318 -18.23 14.74 -1.71
N SER A 319 -19.29 15.37 -1.18
CA SER A 319 -19.99 16.48 -1.84
C SER A 319 -19.17 17.76 -1.88
N THR A 320 -18.18 17.90 -0.98
CA THR A 320 -17.30 19.07 -0.89
C THR A 320 -15.89 18.80 -1.40
N ALA A 321 -15.59 17.59 -1.89
CA ALA A 321 -14.29 17.31 -2.47
C ALA A 321 -14.03 18.21 -3.67
N ARG A 322 -12.78 18.66 -3.82
CA ARG A 322 -12.34 19.44 -4.96
C ARG A 322 -12.09 18.49 -6.13
N ASP A 323 -12.95 18.56 -7.13
CA ASP A 323 -12.81 17.79 -8.36
C ASP A 323 -11.57 18.27 -9.15
N ILE A 324 -10.53 17.45 -9.13
CA ILE A 324 -9.23 17.68 -9.81
C ILE A 324 -9.03 16.76 -11.02
N GLY A 325 -10.05 15.96 -11.35
CA GLY A 325 -10.03 14.96 -12.42
C GLY A 325 -11.02 15.28 -13.54
N PRO A 326 -11.42 14.26 -14.34
CA PRO A 326 -12.61 14.35 -15.17
C PRO A 326 -13.84 14.72 -14.33
N THR A 327 -14.69 15.60 -14.86
CA THR A 327 -15.84 16.12 -14.10
C THR A 327 -16.70 15.03 -13.48
N GLY A 328 -16.91 15.13 -12.17
CA GLY A 328 -17.66 14.19 -11.36
C GLY A 328 -16.79 13.09 -10.77
N ARG A 329 -17.42 11.97 -10.40
CA ARG A 329 -16.70 10.85 -9.78
C ARG A 329 -16.02 9.97 -10.83
N ASP A 330 -14.73 9.69 -10.64
CA ASP A 330 -13.94 8.82 -11.52
C ASP A 330 -13.12 7.75 -10.76
N ASP A 331 -12.57 6.76 -11.49
CA ASP A 331 -11.85 5.62 -10.89
C ASP A 331 -10.43 5.97 -10.39
N ARG A 332 -9.87 7.10 -10.83
CA ARG A 332 -8.54 7.57 -10.47
C ARG A 332 -8.59 8.47 -9.24
N PHE A 333 -9.37 9.54 -9.26
CA PHE A 333 -9.42 10.52 -8.18
C PHE A 333 -10.57 10.31 -7.21
N GLY A 334 -11.52 9.43 -7.53
CA GLY A 334 -12.75 9.29 -6.77
C GLY A 334 -13.64 10.52 -6.98
N TYR A 335 -14.12 11.11 -5.89
CA TYR A 335 -14.81 12.41 -5.90
C TYR A 335 -13.85 13.61 -5.95
N GLY A 336 -12.54 13.37 -5.90
CA GLY A 336 -11.51 14.41 -5.96
C GLY A 336 -10.68 14.51 -4.68
N LEU A 337 -9.98 15.63 -4.55
CA LEU A 337 -9.15 15.96 -3.40
C LEU A 337 -10.02 16.33 -2.19
N VAL A 338 -9.75 15.75 -1.03
CA VAL A 338 -10.44 16.13 0.21
C VAL A 338 -10.24 17.63 0.51
N ASP A 339 -11.33 18.33 0.83
CA ASP A 339 -11.30 19.76 1.15
C ASP A 339 -11.86 20.00 2.57
N PRO A 340 -10.99 20.17 3.59
CA PRO A 340 -11.43 20.41 4.96
C PRO A 340 -12.21 21.70 5.14
N VAL A 341 -11.90 22.74 4.36
CA VAL A 341 -12.55 24.05 4.50
C VAL A 341 -13.98 23.96 4.01
N ALA A 342 -14.19 23.43 2.81
CA ALA A 342 -15.51 23.22 2.25
C ALA A 342 -16.32 22.23 3.08
N ALA A 343 -15.71 21.12 3.55
CA ALA A 343 -16.37 20.16 4.43
C ALA A 343 -16.86 20.80 5.75
N LEU A 344 -16.16 21.81 6.27
CA LEU A 344 -16.56 22.49 7.50
C LEU A 344 -17.61 23.60 7.29
N THR A 345 -17.72 24.16 6.09
CA THR A 345 -18.42 25.44 5.85
C THR A 345 -19.56 25.39 4.83
N ALA A 346 -19.53 24.48 3.86
CA ALA A 346 -20.56 24.37 2.84
C ALA A 346 -21.91 23.94 3.43
N ASP A 347 -23.02 24.30 2.80
CA ASP A 347 -24.31 23.67 3.07
C ASP A 347 -24.44 22.41 2.21
N VAL A 348 -24.71 21.27 2.84
CA VAL A 348 -24.74 19.96 2.17
C VAL A 348 -26.05 19.27 2.53
N PRO A 349 -26.84 18.83 1.53
CA PRO A 349 -28.09 18.12 1.78
C PRO A 349 -27.86 16.89 2.68
N PRO A 350 -28.75 16.65 3.67
CA PRO A 350 -28.65 15.48 4.53
C PRO A 350 -28.95 14.21 3.73
N VAL A 351 -28.40 13.09 4.20
CA VAL A 351 -28.65 11.75 3.68
C VAL A 351 -29.11 10.83 4.81
N THR A 352 -29.86 9.79 4.48
CA THR A 352 -30.41 8.84 5.48
C THR A 352 -29.48 7.66 5.77
N GLY A 353 -28.38 7.50 5.03
CA GLY A 353 -27.42 6.41 5.15
C GLY A 353 -26.08 6.77 4.54
N ASN A 354 -25.11 5.87 4.64
CA ASN A 354 -23.80 6.04 4.03
C ASN A 354 -23.93 5.93 2.49
N PRO A 355 -23.60 6.97 1.70
CA PRO A 355 -23.74 6.94 0.25
C PRO A 355 -22.78 5.96 -0.45
N LEU A 356 -21.78 5.43 0.27
CA LEU A 356 -20.84 4.43 -0.24
C LEU A 356 -21.28 2.99 0.07
N ASP A 357 -22.32 2.81 0.87
CA ASP A 357 -22.85 1.51 1.23
C ASP A 357 -23.93 1.10 0.21
N ASP A 358 -23.60 0.12 -0.62
CA ASP A 358 -24.51 -0.46 -1.61
C ASP A 358 -25.16 -1.76 -1.11
N ASN A 359 -24.99 -2.10 0.18
CA ASN A 359 -25.39 -3.35 0.82
C ASN A 359 -24.76 -4.62 0.21
N ALA A 360 -23.73 -4.49 -0.65
CA ALA A 360 -23.11 -5.60 -1.36
C ALA A 360 -21.68 -5.84 -0.87
N SER A 361 -21.52 -6.43 0.31
CA SER A 361 -20.20 -6.68 0.90
C SER A 361 -19.38 -7.72 0.09
N PRO A 362 -18.25 -7.34 -0.55
CA PRO A 362 -17.38 -8.28 -1.27
C PRO A 362 -16.64 -9.23 -0.32
N GLY A 363 -16.61 -8.96 0.98
CA GLY A 363 -16.08 -9.87 1.98
C GLY A 363 -17.01 -11.02 2.33
N ILE A 364 -18.32 -10.94 2.04
CA ILE A 364 -19.23 -12.07 2.25
C ILE A 364 -19.19 -12.99 1.04
N VAL A 365 -18.45 -14.10 1.14
CA VAL A 365 -18.72 -15.25 0.26
C VAL A 365 -20.15 -15.70 0.51
N GLY A 366 -21.03 -15.44 -0.45
CA GLY A 366 -22.42 -15.87 -0.42
C GLY A 366 -22.48 -17.39 -0.38
N PHE A 367 -22.58 -17.98 0.81
CA PHE A 367 -23.21 -19.28 0.92
C PHE A 367 -24.67 -19.06 0.55
N GLY A 368 -25.11 -19.63 -0.57
CA GLY A 368 -26.49 -19.52 -1.04
C GLY A 368 -27.48 -19.83 0.09
N SER A 369 -28.71 -19.29 -0.05
CA SER A 369 -29.77 -19.41 0.95
C SER A 369 -29.77 -20.79 1.62
N ALA A 370 -29.72 -20.79 2.96
CA ALA A 370 -29.86 -22.01 3.74
C ALA A 370 -31.10 -22.78 3.25
N PRO A 371 -31.02 -24.11 3.03
CA PRO A 371 -32.19 -24.91 2.73
C PRO A 371 -33.26 -24.65 3.80
N GLY A 372 -34.46 -24.33 3.36
CA GLY A 372 -35.58 -23.95 4.22
C GLY A 372 -35.84 -24.99 5.30
N LEU A 373 -36.23 -24.49 6.47
CA LEU A 373 -36.68 -25.27 7.62
C LEU A 373 -37.96 -26.03 7.28
N ASP A 374 -37.86 -27.34 7.08
CA ASP A 374 -39.00 -28.25 7.24
C ASP A 374 -39.15 -28.63 8.72
N GLN A 375 -40.42 -28.70 9.13
CA GLN A 375 -40.91 -28.93 10.49
C GLN A 375 -40.46 -30.28 11.09
N GLY A 376 -40.17 -30.29 12.40
CA GLY A 376 -40.01 -31.53 13.17
C GLY A 376 -39.56 -31.33 14.63
N ASP A 377 -40.52 -31.14 15.53
CA ASP A 377 -40.62 -31.32 17.00
C ASP A 377 -39.43 -31.18 17.99
N PRO A 378 -39.71 -30.74 19.24
CA PRO A 378 -38.69 -30.38 20.23
C PRO A 378 -38.29 -31.55 21.14
N ALA A 379 -36.99 -31.69 21.40
CA ALA A 379 -36.48 -32.44 22.54
C ALA A 379 -35.51 -31.57 23.35
N ALA A 380 -35.85 -31.38 24.63
CA ALA A 380 -35.06 -30.67 25.62
C ALA A 380 -33.82 -31.48 26.05
N GLY A 381 -32.70 -30.79 26.30
CA GLY A 381 -31.64 -31.37 27.13
C GLY A 381 -30.23 -30.77 27.01
N ALA A 382 -29.85 -30.05 28.07
CA ALA A 382 -28.51 -29.91 28.65
C ALA A 382 -27.52 -28.90 28.06
N GLY A 383 -26.95 -28.12 28.99
CA GLY A 383 -26.13 -26.93 28.75
C GLY A 383 -24.79 -27.17 28.05
N GLY A 384 -24.38 -26.15 27.31
CA GLY A 384 -23.07 -26.00 26.69
C GLY A 384 -22.81 -24.53 26.36
N ASP A 385 -21.70 -24.02 26.88
CA ASP A 385 -20.88 -22.85 26.50
C ASP A 385 -21.55 -21.62 25.82
N PRO A 386 -21.57 -20.41 26.44
CA PRO A 386 -22.19 -19.22 25.85
C PRO A 386 -21.42 -18.61 24.66
N LEU A 387 -20.32 -19.22 24.21
CA LEU A 387 -19.47 -18.68 23.14
C LEU A 387 -19.40 -19.51 21.85
N GLY A 388 -20.09 -20.65 21.77
CA GLY A 388 -20.51 -21.35 20.53
C GLY A 388 -19.65 -21.26 19.25
N LEU A 389 -18.32 -21.27 19.33
CA LEU A 389 -17.42 -21.31 18.17
C LEU A 389 -16.56 -22.57 18.24
N SER A 390 -17.14 -23.70 17.85
CA SER A 390 -16.38 -24.88 17.47
C SER A 390 -16.25 -24.91 15.95
N ALA A 391 -15.19 -24.30 15.41
CA ALA A 391 -14.82 -24.50 14.01
C ALA A 391 -14.16 -25.88 13.85
N PRO A 392 -14.43 -26.63 12.77
CA PRO A 392 -13.76 -27.91 12.53
C PRO A 392 -12.25 -27.67 12.31
N ARG A 393 -11.41 -28.41 13.03
CA ARG A 393 -9.97 -28.48 12.75
C ARG A 393 -9.76 -29.12 11.39
N GLN A 394 -9.61 -28.32 10.34
CA GLN A 394 -8.95 -28.76 9.12
C GLN A 394 -7.52 -28.22 9.14
N HIS A 395 -6.60 -29.10 9.53
CA HIS A 395 -5.18 -28.92 9.28
C HIS A 395 -4.93 -29.12 7.78
N SER A 396 -4.98 -28.05 7.00
CA SER A 396 -4.30 -28.03 5.71
C SER A 396 -2.87 -27.56 5.95
N PRO A 397 -1.84 -28.40 5.74
CA PRO A 397 -0.46 -27.96 5.88
C PRO A 397 -0.15 -26.97 4.75
N TRP A 398 -0.04 -25.68 5.09
CA TRP A 398 0.53 -24.68 4.19
C TRP A 398 2.04 -24.84 4.18
N THR A 399 2.59 -25.29 3.06
CA THR A 399 4.03 -25.23 2.82
C THR A 399 4.37 -23.93 2.11
N ALA A 400 4.84 -22.93 2.85
CA ALA A 400 5.61 -21.84 2.27
C ALA A 400 7.08 -22.27 2.17
N ARG A 401 7.67 -22.20 0.98
CA ARG A 401 9.11 -22.40 0.79
C ARG A 401 9.86 -21.11 1.17
N PRO A 402 10.99 -21.20 1.89
CA PRO A 402 11.84 -20.05 2.18
C PRO A 402 12.48 -19.51 0.90
N ALA A 403 12.47 -18.19 0.72
CA ALA A 403 13.34 -17.53 -0.25
C ALA A 403 14.78 -17.61 0.27
N GLY A 404 15.58 -18.52 -0.29
CA GLY A 404 16.98 -18.70 0.11
C GLY A 404 17.60 -20.07 -0.19
N ALA A 405 16.84 -21.06 -0.69
CA ALA A 405 17.43 -22.29 -1.18
C ALA A 405 18.03 -22.04 -2.59
N GLN A 406 19.37 -22.14 -2.71
CA GLN A 406 20.05 -22.18 -3.99
C GLN A 406 19.55 -23.38 -4.80
N GLU A 407 18.91 -23.14 -5.95
CA GLU A 407 18.71 -24.17 -6.95
C GLU A 407 19.94 -24.24 -7.86
N GLU A 408 20.53 -25.44 -7.92
CA GLU A 408 21.45 -25.83 -8.98
C GLU A 408 20.77 -25.68 -10.35
N SER A 409 21.48 -25.04 -11.26
CA SER A 409 21.07 -24.77 -12.64
C SER A 409 20.80 -26.02 -13.47
N ALA A 410 19.68 -26.01 -14.21
CA ALA A 410 19.50 -26.78 -15.46
C ALA A 410 18.59 -26.00 -16.44
N PRO A 411 18.73 -26.18 -17.77
CA PRO A 411 18.79 -25.06 -18.70
C PRO A 411 17.58 -24.92 -19.64
N GLU A 412 16.83 -23.82 -19.55
CA GLU A 412 15.82 -23.42 -20.55
C GLU A 412 15.90 -21.93 -20.96
N GLN A 413 17.11 -21.42 -21.20
CA GLN A 413 17.29 -20.01 -21.67
C GLN A 413 18.20 -19.84 -22.90
N LEU A 414 18.35 -20.85 -23.75
CA LEU A 414 19.15 -20.71 -24.98
C LEU A 414 18.33 -20.41 -26.27
N TRP A 415 16.99 -20.39 -26.22
CA TRP A 415 16.18 -20.26 -27.45
C TRP A 415 15.55 -18.89 -27.72
N THR A 416 15.45 -18.01 -26.72
CA THR A 416 14.87 -16.66 -26.93
C THR A 416 15.88 -15.63 -27.43
N GLY A 417 17.18 -15.78 -27.12
CA GLY A 417 18.23 -14.87 -27.59
C GLY A 417 18.59 -15.02 -29.08
N ALA A 418 18.56 -16.24 -29.62
CA ALA A 418 18.91 -16.50 -31.02
C ALA A 418 17.86 -15.96 -32.01
N ALA A 419 16.58 -15.98 -31.63
CA ALA A 419 15.49 -15.48 -32.47
C ALA A 419 15.54 -13.96 -32.65
N ILE A 420 15.94 -13.21 -31.62
CA ILE A 420 16.06 -11.74 -31.66
C ILE A 420 17.27 -11.32 -32.51
N PHE A 421 18.37 -12.08 -32.45
CA PHE A 421 19.58 -11.78 -33.23
C PHE A 421 19.41 -12.02 -34.74
N VAL A 422 18.67 -13.08 -35.14
CA VAL A 422 18.38 -13.38 -36.55
C VAL A 422 17.42 -12.35 -37.17
N ALA A 423 16.44 -11.85 -36.40
CA ALA A 423 15.49 -10.83 -36.86
C ALA A 423 16.16 -9.47 -37.11
N LEU A 424 17.14 -9.09 -36.27
CA LEU A 424 17.90 -7.84 -36.43
C LEU A 424 18.83 -7.88 -37.65
N LEU A 425 19.46 -9.02 -37.92
CA LEU A 425 20.33 -9.19 -39.09
C LEU A 425 19.55 -9.21 -40.42
N THR A 426 18.35 -9.78 -40.45
CA THR A 426 17.49 -9.76 -41.64
C THR A 426 16.89 -8.38 -41.91
N GLY A 427 16.55 -7.62 -40.86
CA GLY A 427 16.08 -6.23 -40.99
C GLY A 427 17.15 -5.29 -41.59
N ALA A 428 18.40 -5.40 -41.12
CA ALA A 428 19.51 -4.60 -41.63
C ALA A 428 19.85 -4.91 -43.11
N ALA A 429 19.82 -6.18 -43.50
CA ALA A 429 20.09 -6.59 -44.89
C ALA A 429 19.01 -6.11 -45.88
N LEU A 430 17.74 -6.08 -45.47
CA LEU A 430 16.63 -5.57 -46.30
C LEU A 430 16.65 -4.05 -46.44
N MET A 431 17.13 -3.32 -45.42
CA MET A 431 17.24 -1.86 -45.46
C MET A 431 18.39 -1.41 -46.36
N VAL A 432 19.54 -2.09 -46.32
CA VAL A 432 20.67 -1.86 -47.25
C VAL A 432 20.28 -2.16 -48.70
N ARG A 433 19.48 -3.22 -48.94
CA ARG A 433 19.00 -3.57 -50.28
C ARG A 433 17.99 -2.56 -50.84
N ARG A 434 17.11 -1.98 -50.01
CA ARG A 434 16.17 -0.91 -50.40
C ARG A 434 16.85 0.42 -50.70
N LEU A 435 17.92 0.77 -49.97
CA LEU A 435 18.68 1.99 -50.22
C LEU A 435 19.50 1.90 -51.52
N ARG A 436 19.98 0.70 -51.87
CA ARG A 436 20.75 0.46 -53.12
C ARG A 436 19.89 0.46 -54.39
N GLN A 437 18.58 0.23 -54.29
CA GLN A 437 17.62 0.26 -55.41
C GLN A 437 17.02 1.64 -55.68
N ARG A 438 17.25 2.64 -54.81
CA ARG A 438 16.78 4.03 -54.99
C ARG A 438 17.87 4.98 -55.53
N GLY A 439 19.04 4.44 -55.87
CA GLY A 439 20.21 5.20 -56.34
C GLY A 439 20.57 5.00 -57.81
N HIS A 440 19.66 4.48 -58.64
CA HIS A 440 19.80 4.42 -60.09
C HIS A 440 18.62 5.09 -60.78
#